data_AF-A0A350YIN2-F1
#
_entry.id   AF-A0A350YIN2-F1
#
_cell.length_a   1.000
_cell.length_b   1.000
_cell.length_c   1.000
_cell.angle_alpha   90.00
_cell.angle_beta   90.00
_cell.angle_gamma   90.00
#
_symmetry.space_group_name_H-M   'P 1'
#
loop_
_entity.id
_entity.type
_entity.pdbx_description
1 polymer ?
#
loop_
_entity_poly.entity_id
_entity_poly.type
_entity_poly.pdbx_seq_one_letter_code
_entity_poly.pdbx_strand_id
1 'polypeptide(L)'
;MPVVSRFTKNPAKRPAKNAVKRFRKPTPERLANIALYYLARYAATEASLRRVLENRVRRAVMQDEAFAADKEAHSVIAKAIDALVEQHKASGVINDAAYADMKVGSLRRAGRSARMISQKLAMKGIKNEAVSRALLSHEEDEGGDQEMKAALLFAKRRKIGRFRDPAKALLPPEAAAKQKNKEVASMARAGFSFDVIRKVLDADICADE
;
A
#
# COMPACT_ATOMS: atom_id res chain seq x y z
N MET A 1 12.68 -64.91 -28.13
CA MET A 1 11.63 -64.63 -27.12
C MET A 1 12.34 -64.38 -25.79
N PRO A 2 11.99 -63.39 -24.94
CA PRO A 2 10.88 -62.41 -24.97
C PRO A 2 11.38 -60.94 -25.10
N VAL A 3 10.76 -60.05 -25.87
CA VAL A 3 9.58 -59.20 -25.57
C VAL A 3 9.62 -58.48 -24.22
N VAL A 4 10.09 -57.22 -24.19
CA VAL A 4 9.49 -56.17 -23.34
C VAL A 4 9.51 -54.83 -24.07
N SER A 5 8.41 -54.57 -24.77
CA SER A 5 7.90 -53.23 -25.09
C SER A 5 7.77 -52.41 -23.80
N ARG A 6 8.22 -51.14 -23.80
CA ARG A 6 7.56 -50.10 -22.99
C ARG A 6 8.01 -48.67 -23.29
N PHE A 7 7.01 -47.82 -23.48
CA PHE A 7 7.00 -46.35 -23.46
C PHE A 7 7.37 -45.61 -24.75
N THR A 8 6.43 -45.63 -25.69
CA THR A 8 6.17 -44.46 -26.52
C THR A 8 5.85 -43.27 -25.59
N LYS A 9 6.72 -42.25 -25.58
CA LYS A 9 6.34 -40.93 -25.06
C LYS A 9 5.28 -40.38 -26.01
N ASN A 10 4.02 -40.62 -25.71
CA ASN A 10 2.91 -39.91 -26.32
C ASN A 10 2.89 -38.49 -25.72
N PRO A 11 3.23 -37.42 -26.45
CA PRO A 11 3.07 -36.07 -25.94
C PRO A 11 1.59 -35.71 -26.04
N ALA A 12 0.78 -36.24 -25.13
CA ALA A 12 -0.58 -35.78 -24.92
C ALA A 12 -0.51 -34.30 -24.50
N LYS A 13 -0.67 -33.44 -25.50
CA LYS A 13 -0.77 -31.99 -25.45
C LYS A 13 -1.69 -31.61 -24.29
N ARG A 14 -1.11 -31.10 -23.19
CA ARG A 14 -1.88 -30.54 -22.06
C ARG A 14 -2.85 -29.50 -22.65
N PRO A 15 -4.17 -29.60 -22.45
CA PRO A 15 -5.09 -28.62 -23.01
C PRO A 15 -4.75 -27.25 -22.41
N ALA A 16 -4.53 -26.27 -23.29
CA ALA A 16 -4.15 -24.92 -22.93
C ALA A 16 -5.20 -24.34 -21.96
N LYS A 17 -4.80 -24.08 -20.71
CA LYS A 17 -5.63 -23.44 -19.66
C LYS A 17 -5.86 -21.94 -19.90
N ASN A 18 -6.04 -21.52 -21.15
CA ASN A 18 -6.36 -20.14 -21.50
C ASN A 18 -7.67 -20.10 -22.28
N ALA A 19 -8.76 -20.58 -21.66
CA ALA A 19 -10.08 -20.10 -22.06
C ALA A 19 -10.09 -18.61 -21.78
N VAL A 20 -10.08 -17.80 -22.85
CA VAL A 20 -10.19 -16.34 -22.77
C VAL A 20 -11.38 -16.05 -21.87
N LYS A 21 -11.13 -15.49 -20.67
CA LYS A 21 -12.18 -15.18 -19.70
C LYS A 21 -13.16 -14.27 -20.41
N ARG A 22 -14.32 -14.81 -20.79
CA ARG A 22 -15.37 -14.05 -21.47
C ARG A 22 -15.69 -12.84 -20.61
N PHE A 23 -15.53 -11.67 -21.21
CA PHE A 23 -15.96 -10.42 -20.64
C PHE A 23 -17.44 -10.55 -20.25
N ARG A 24 -17.79 -10.10 -19.04
CA ARG A 24 -19.16 -10.13 -18.55
C ARG A 24 -19.52 -8.74 -18.07
N LYS A 25 -20.64 -8.21 -18.56
CA LYS A 25 -21.13 -6.87 -18.29
C LYS A 25 -21.28 -6.62 -16.78
N PRO A 26 -20.89 -5.44 -16.28
CA PRO A 26 -21.20 -5.05 -14.90
C PRO A 26 -22.71 -4.85 -14.76
N THR A 27 -23.30 -5.51 -13.77
CA THR A 27 -24.67 -5.27 -13.31
C THR A 27 -24.64 -4.94 -11.82
N PRO A 28 -25.66 -4.28 -11.25
CA PRO A 28 -25.71 -3.98 -9.82
C PRO A 28 -25.46 -5.20 -8.93
N GLU A 29 -26.15 -6.32 -9.20
CA GLU A 29 -25.98 -7.59 -8.48
C GLU A 29 -24.56 -8.14 -8.59
N ARG A 30 -23.95 -8.04 -9.76
CA ARG A 30 -22.58 -8.49 -9.97
C ARG A 30 -21.59 -7.63 -9.18
N LEU A 31 -21.80 -6.31 -9.14
CA LEU A 31 -20.97 -5.40 -8.36
C LEU A 31 -21.12 -5.66 -6.86
N ALA A 32 -22.34 -5.95 -6.38
CA ALA A 32 -22.58 -6.35 -5.00
C ALA A 32 -21.80 -7.63 -4.63
N ASN A 33 -21.85 -8.66 -5.47
CA ASN A 33 -21.07 -9.89 -5.27
C ASN A 33 -19.55 -9.66 -5.27
N ILE A 34 -19.06 -8.77 -6.15
CA ILE A 34 -17.65 -8.38 -6.20
C ILE A 34 -17.26 -7.61 -4.93
N ALA A 35 -18.10 -6.70 -4.47
CA ALA A 35 -17.89 -5.94 -3.24
C ALA A 35 -17.80 -6.90 -2.03
N LEU A 36 -18.78 -7.79 -1.88
CA LEU A 36 -18.78 -8.80 -0.82
C LEU A 36 -17.51 -9.65 -0.82
N TYR A 37 -17.14 -10.19 -1.99
CA TYR A 37 -15.93 -11.00 -2.13
C TYR A 37 -14.65 -10.21 -1.80
N TYR A 38 -14.61 -8.93 -2.17
CA TYR A 38 -13.46 -8.06 -1.87
C TYR A 38 -13.35 -7.77 -0.36
N LEU A 39 -14.45 -7.38 0.27
CA LEU A 39 -14.52 -7.04 1.69
C LEU A 39 -14.28 -8.25 2.60
N ALA A 40 -14.69 -9.44 2.19
CA ALA A 40 -14.43 -10.68 2.92
C ALA A 40 -12.93 -11.02 3.05
N ARG A 41 -12.07 -10.44 2.19
CA ARG A 41 -10.64 -10.77 2.13
C ARG A 41 -9.72 -9.63 2.54
N TYR A 42 -10.17 -8.38 2.38
CA TYR A 42 -9.32 -7.22 2.54
C TYR A 42 -9.97 -6.18 3.44
N ALA A 43 -9.20 -5.65 4.39
CA ALA A 43 -9.52 -4.38 5.02
C ALA A 43 -9.53 -3.29 3.93
N ALA A 44 -10.65 -2.60 3.79
CA ALA A 44 -10.91 -1.65 2.71
C ALA A 44 -11.40 -0.33 3.28
N THR A 45 -11.05 0.76 2.58
CA THR A 45 -11.64 2.08 2.76
C THR A 45 -12.76 2.32 1.76
N GLU A 46 -13.61 3.31 2.02
CA GLU A 46 -14.70 3.73 1.12
C GLU A 46 -14.18 3.95 -0.31
N ALA A 47 -13.11 4.75 -0.45
CA ALA A 47 -12.51 5.06 -1.74
C ALA A 47 -11.86 3.84 -2.40
N SER A 48 -11.33 2.89 -1.63
CA SER A 48 -10.75 1.67 -2.18
C SER A 48 -11.80 0.74 -2.79
N LEU A 49 -12.94 0.57 -2.12
CA LEU A 49 -14.05 -0.23 -2.63
C LEU A 49 -14.61 0.42 -3.90
N ARG A 50 -14.89 1.72 -3.85
CA ARG A 50 -15.34 2.50 -5.00
C ARG A 50 -14.41 2.31 -6.20
N ARG A 51 -13.10 2.49 -6.00
CA ARG A 51 -12.09 2.32 -7.05
C ARG A 51 -12.08 0.90 -7.64
N VAL A 52 -12.28 -0.14 -6.83
CA VAL A 52 -12.34 -1.53 -7.32
C VAL A 52 -13.55 -1.74 -8.23
N LEU A 53 -14.73 -1.24 -7.83
CA LEU A 53 -15.96 -1.36 -8.61
C LEU A 53 -15.89 -0.52 -9.89
N GLU A 54 -15.44 0.73 -9.81
CA GLU A 54 -15.23 1.61 -10.97
C GLU A 54 -14.19 1.05 -11.94
N ASN A 55 -13.11 0.45 -11.46
CA ASN A 55 -12.14 -0.23 -12.33
C ASN A 55 -12.79 -1.38 -13.10
N ARG A 56 -13.82 -2.02 -12.55
CA ARG A 56 -14.58 -3.06 -13.23
C ARG A 56 -15.43 -2.48 -14.36
N VAL A 57 -16.08 -1.35 -14.10
CA VAL A 57 -16.85 -0.60 -15.09
C VAL A 57 -15.95 -0.06 -16.20
N ARG A 58 -14.79 0.55 -15.85
CA ARG A 58 -13.83 1.06 -16.83
C ARG A 58 -13.33 -0.04 -17.77
N ARG A 59 -12.99 -1.21 -17.24
CA ARG A 59 -12.58 -2.36 -18.07
C ARG A 59 -13.70 -2.85 -18.97
N ALA A 60 -14.96 -2.71 -18.54
CA ALA A 60 -16.11 -3.06 -19.34
C ALA A 60 -16.32 -2.10 -20.51
N VAL A 61 -16.23 -0.80 -20.25
CA VAL A 61 -16.26 0.25 -21.28
C VAL A 61 -15.19 0.01 -22.34
N MET A 62 -13.98 -0.37 -21.94
CA MET A 62 -12.87 -0.66 -22.87
C MET A 62 -13.07 -1.91 -23.73
N GLN A 63 -14.00 -2.80 -23.40
CA GLN A 63 -14.16 -4.11 -24.04
C GLN A 63 -15.46 -4.23 -24.85
N ASP A 64 -16.42 -3.33 -24.66
CA ASP A 64 -17.74 -3.40 -25.27
C ASP A 64 -18.23 -1.99 -25.60
N GLU A 65 -18.21 -1.65 -26.90
CA GLU A 65 -18.63 -0.33 -27.41
C GLU A 65 -20.11 -0.05 -27.18
N ALA A 66 -20.97 -1.08 -27.25
CA ALA A 66 -22.39 -0.91 -26.99
C ALA A 66 -22.63 -0.55 -25.51
N PHE A 67 -21.91 -1.20 -24.59
CA PHE A 67 -21.91 -0.80 -23.18
C PHE A 67 -21.29 0.58 -22.97
N ALA A 68 -20.25 0.95 -23.72
CA ALA A 68 -19.66 2.28 -23.63
C ALA A 68 -20.65 3.40 -24.01
N ALA A 69 -21.51 3.16 -24.99
CA ALA A 69 -22.53 4.11 -25.44
C ALA A 69 -23.78 4.20 -24.53
N ASP A 70 -24.00 3.20 -23.68
CA ASP A 70 -25.20 3.08 -22.83
C ASP A 70 -25.13 3.96 -21.56
N LYS A 71 -25.50 5.23 -21.71
CA LYS A 71 -25.49 6.22 -20.61
C LYS A 71 -26.42 5.86 -19.45
N GLU A 72 -27.55 5.22 -19.74
CA GLU A 72 -28.51 4.82 -18.71
C GLU A 72 -27.94 3.73 -17.83
N ALA A 73 -27.30 2.71 -18.42
CA ALA A 73 -26.60 1.68 -17.67
C ALA A 73 -25.50 2.27 -16.78
N HIS A 74 -24.70 3.24 -17.27
CA HIS A 74 -23.68 3.90 -16.46
C HIS A 74 -24.28 4.64 -15.25
N SER A 75 -25.40 5.34 -15.44
CA SER A 75 -26.11 6.06 -14.37
C SER A 75 -26.63 5.10 -13.29
N VAL A 76 -27.27 3.99 -13.70
CA VAL A 76 -27.75 2.95 -12.79
C VAL A 76 -26.60 2.32 -12.02
N ILE A 77 -25.49 2.02 -12.70
CA ILE A 77 -24.30 1.43 -12.09
C ILE A 77 -23.63 2.39 -11.11
N ALA A 78 -23.52 3.67 -11.44
CA ALA A 78 -22.94 4.67 -10.53
C ALA A 78 -23.74 4.76 -9.23
N LYS A 79 -25.07 4.86 -9.32
CA LYS A 79 -25.97 4.84 -8.16
C LYS A 79 -25.85 3.56 -7.34
N ALA A 80 -25.69 2.41 -8.01
CA ALA A 80 -25.49 1.14 -7.33
C ALA A 80 -24.15 1.09 -6.57
N ILE A 81 -23.07 1.65 -7.14
CA ILE A 81 -21.78 1.78 -6.44
C ILE A 81 -21.91 2.66 -5.20
N ASP A 82 -22.58 3.80 -5.32
CA ASP A 82 -22.82 4.70 -4.19
C ASP A 82 -23.61 4.01 -3.08
N ALA A 83 -24.71 3.35 -3.43
CA ALA A 83 -25.55 2.61 -2.49
C ALA A 83 -24.77 1.49 -1.78
N LEU A 84 -23.93 0.74 -2.50
CA LEU A 84 -23.11 -0.32 -1.91
C LEU A 84 -22.07 0.23 -0.92
N VAL A 85 -21.41 1.35 -1.27
CA VAL A 85 -20.42 1.97 -0.37
C VAL A 85 -21.12 2.46 0.90
N GLU A 86 -22.24 3.16 0.78
CA GLU A 86 -23.01 3.65 1.93
C GLU A 86 -23.57 2.50 2.79
N GLN A 87 -24.08 1.44 2.17
CA GLN A 87 -24.57 0.26 2.90
C GLN A 87 -23.46 -0.40 3.72
N HIS A 88 -22.27 -0.59 3.15
CA HIS A 88 -21.14 -1.21 3.84
C HIS A 88 -20.49 -0.31 4.89
N LYS A 89 -20.60 1.01 4.72
CA LYS A 89 -20.23 1.98 5.74
C LYS A 89 -21.21 1.97 6.90
N ALA A 90 -22.51 2.02 6.62
CA ALA A 90 -23.56 1.97 7.63
C ALA A 90 -23.56 0.68 8.45
N SER A 91 -23.20 -0.45 7.83
CA SER A 91 -23.05 -1.73 8.53
C SER A 91 -21.73 -1.85 9.33
N GLY A 92 -20.85 -0.87 9.25
CA GLY A 92 -19.55 -0.86 9.94
C GLY A 92 -18.49 -1.77 9.32
N VAL A 93 -18.78 -2.44 8.20
CA VAL A 93 -17.79 -3.25 7.46
C VAL A 93 -16.67 -2.37 6.91
N ILE A 94 -17.01 -1.16 6.46
CA ILE A 94 -16.05 -0.13 6.12
C ILE A 94 -16.00 0.89 7.26
N ASN A 95 -14.82 1.08 7.81
CA ASN A 95 -14.53 2.12 8.78
C ASN A 95 -13.17 2.73 8.48
N ASP A 96 -13.19 3.90 7.82
CA ASP A 96 -11.96 4.60 7.40
C ASP A 96 -11.10 5.06 8.58
N ALA A 97 -11.73 5.38 9.74
CA ALA A 97 -10.99 5.77 10.94
C ALA A 97 -10.25 4.57 11.54
N ALA A 98 -10.94 3.45 11.76
CA ALA A 98 -10.32 2.22 12.25
C ALA A 98 -9.23 1.71 11.28
N TYR A 99 -9.46 1.85 9.97
CA TYR A 99 -8.46 1.54 8.96
C TYR A 99 -7.22 2.44 9.10
N ALA A 100 -7.41 3.75 9.30
CA ALA A 100 -6.33 4.70 9.49
C ALA A 100 -5.50 4.33 10.73
N ASP A 101 -6.13 4.12 11.88
CA ASP A 101 -5.45 3.78 13.14
C ASP A 101 -4.61 2.51 13.01
N MET A 102 -5.22 1.44 12.49
CA MET A 102 -4.51 0.18 12.22
C MET A 102 -3.29 0.41 11.32
N LYS A 103 -3.45 1.24 10.28
CA LYS A 103 -2.42 1.44 9.28
C LYS A 103 -1.31 2.36 9.76
N VAL A 104 -1.60 3.38 10.56
CA VAL A 104 -0.63 4.23 11.25
C VAL A 104 0.27 3.35 12.11
N GLY A 105 -0.29 2.56 13.03
CA GLY A 105 0.50 1.70 13.92
C GLY A 105 1.35 0.66 13.18
N SER A 106 0.84 0.09 12.08
CA SER A 106 1.64 -0.80 11.22
C SER A 106 2.81 -0.08 10.55
N LEU A 107 2.61 1.16 10.09
CA LEU A 107 3.65 1.93 9.39
C LEU A 107 4.66 2.56 10.35
N ARG A 108 4.24 2.99 11.54
CA ARG A 108 5.13 3.48 12.62
C ARG A 108 6.10 2.39 13.04
N ARG A 109 5.61 1.18 13.34
CA ARG A 109 6.46 0.00 13.60
C ARG A 109 7.42 -0.34 12.46
N ALA A 110 7.04 -0.01 11.22
CA ALA A 110 7.90 -0.17 10.05
C ALA A 110 8.90 0.97 9.84
N GLY A 111 9.00 1.95 10.75
CA GLY A 111 9.88 3.11 10.68
C GLY A 111 9.53 4.03 9.52
N ARG A 112 8.28 4.48 9.44
CA ARG A 112 7.82 5.45 8.43
C ARG A 112 7.50 6.78 9.11
N SER A 113 7.90 7.87 8.47
CA SER A 113 7.59 9.24 8.90
C SER A 113 6.10 9.51 8.91
N ALA A 114 5.66 10.44 9.74
CA ALA A 114 4.28 10.95 9.75
C ALA A 114 3.86 11.38 8.33
N ARG A 115 4.71 12.14 7.63
CA ARG A 115 4.45 12.62 6.27
C ARG A 115 4.20 11.48 5.27
N MET A 116 5.04 10.44 5.30
CA MET A 116 4.86 9.27 4.43
C MET A 116 3.61 8.48 4.77
N ILE A 117 3.25 8.40 6.06
CA ILE A 117 2.01 7.79 6.51
C ILE A 117 0.81 8.57 5.98
N SER A 118 0.78 9.89 6.16
CA SER A 118 -0.30 10.74 5.66
C SER A 118 -0.49 10.60 4.16
N GLN A 119 0.58 10.62 3.38
CA GLN A 119 0.52 10.42 1.93
C GLN A 119 -0.07 9.05 1.56
N LYS A 120 0.32 7.98 2.28
CA LYS A 120 -0.21 6.63 2.01
C LYS A 120 -1.70 6.51 2.33
N LEU A 121 -2.16 7.16 3.39
CA LEU A 121 -3.58 7.16 3.76
C LEU A 121 -4.41 8.05 2.82
N ALA A 122 -3.87 9.19 2.40
CA ALA A 122 -4.48 10.04 1.38
C ALA A 122 -4.62 9.30 0.03
N MET A 123 -3.62 8.51 -0.38
CA MET A 123 -3.74 7.64 -1.57
C MET A 123 -4.81 6.54 -1.42
N LYS A 124 -5.22 6.21 -0.20
CA LYS A 124 -6.35 5.33 0.10
C LYS A 124 -7.68 6.07 0.21
N GLY A 125 -7.68 7.38 -0.07
CA GLY A 125 -8.86 8.25 -0.06
C GLY A 125 -9.40 8.58 1.32
N ILE A 126 -8.59 8.38 2.37
CA ILE A 126 -8.97 8.73 3.74
C ILE A 126 -8.88 10.25 3.89
N LYS A 127 -9.90 10.84 4.53
CA LYS A 127 -9.94 12.29 4.80
C LYS A 127 -8.77 12.72 5.68
N ASN A 128 -8.20 13.89 5.38
CA ASN A 128 -7.06 14.44 6.12
C ASN A 128 -7.31 14.54 7.63
N GLU A 129 -8.53 14.89 8.05
CA GLU A 129 -8.90 14.96 9.47
C GLU A 129 -8.76 13.60 10.18
N ALA A 130 -9.20 12.51 9.55
CA ALA A 130 -9.08 11.17 10.10
C ALA A 130 -7.60 10.72 10.14
N VAL A 131 -6.81 11.10 9.14
CA VAL A 131 -5.36 10.85 9.11
C VAL A 131 -4.66 11.59 10.25
N SER A 132 -4.95 12.88 10.43
CA SER A 132 -4.35 13.69 11.49
C SER A 132 -4.73 13.15 12.86
N ARG A 133 -6.01 12.82 13.08
CA ARG A 133 -6.47 12.21 14.33
C ARG A 133 -5.75 10.89 14.64
N ALA A 134 -5.63 10.02 13.64
CA ALA A 134 -4.94 8.74 13.80
C ALA A 134 -3.43 8.89 14.05
N LEU A 135 -2.80 9.94 13.55
CA LEU A 135 -1.39 10.23 13.85
C LEU A 135 -1.21 10.78 15.27
N LEU A 136 -2.10 11.69 15.69
CA LEU A 136 -2.08 12.28 17.03
C LEU A 136 -2.33 11.24 18.12
N SER A 137 -3.31 10.35 17.96
CA SER A 137 -3.56 9.29 18.93
C SER A 137 -2.33 8.40 19.15
N HIS A 138 -1.63 8.04 18.08
CA HIS A 138 -0.39 7.25 18.17
C HIS A 138 0.79 8.03 18.79
N GLU A 139 0.80 9.36 18.68
CA GLU A 139 1.80 10.20 19.34
C GLU A 139 1.54 10.29 20.86
N GLU A 140 0.28 10.35 21.27
CA GLU A 140 -0.14 10.40 22.67
C GLU A 140 0.02 9.04 23.38
N ASP A 141 -0.42 7.94 22.76
CA ASP A 141 -0.48 6.61 23.39
C ASP A 141 0.89 6.00 23.72
N GLU A 142 1.88 6.17 22.83
CA GLU A 142 3.17 5.47 22.93
C GLU A 142 4.26 6.30 23.63
N GLY A 143 4.03 7.60 23.86
CA GLY A 143 4.94 8.53 24.53
C GLY A 143 6.26 8.81 23.80
N GLY A 144 6.79 10.02 23.98
CA GLY A 144 8.07 10.45 23.39
C GLY A 144 8.03 10.76 21.88
N ASP A 145 9.17 11.12 21.31
CA ASP A 145 9.27 11.56 19.91
C ASP A 145 9.14 10.36 18.93
N GLN A 146 7.90 10.08 18.51
CA GLN A 146 7.56 9.02 17.56
C GLN A 146 8.24 9.19 16.21
N GLU A 147 8.46 10.42 15.78
CA GLU A 147 9.14 10.72 14.53
C GLU A 147 10.62 10.33 14.63
N MET A 148 11.27 10.62 15.76
CA MET A 148 12.63 10.17 16.06
C MET A 148 12.74 8.65 16.11
N LYS A 149 11.83 7.96 16.83
CA LYS A 149 11.80 6.48 16.88
C LYS A 149 11.69 5.88 15.47
N ALA A 150 10.78 6.41 14.65
CA ALA A 150 10.61 5.96 13.28
C ALA A 150 11.84 6.21 12.41
N ALA A 151 12.51 7.35 12.60
CA ALA A 151 13.74 7.69 11.89
C ALA A 151 14.91 6.77 12.26
N LEU A 152 15.07 6.42 13.54
CA LEU A 152 16.08 5.46 14.00
C LEU A 152 15.83 4.05 13.44
N LEU A 153 14.57 3.58 13.45
CA LEU A 153 14.21 2.30 12.83
C LEU A 153 14.49 2.29 11.32
N PHE A 154 14.20 3.40 10.64
CA PHE A 154 14.52 3.56 9.23
C PHE A 154 16.03 3.50 9.00
N ALA A 155 16.81 4.23 9.80
CA ALA A 155 18.27 4.28 9.71
C ALA A 155 18.89 2.90 9.96
N LYS A 156 18.43 2.18 10.99
CA LYS A 156 18.87 0.81 11.30
C LYS A 156 18.61 -0.15 10.13
N ARG A 157 17.40 -0.14 9.57
CA ARG A 157 17.05 -1.00 8.43
C ARG A 157 17.85 -0.66 7.17
N ARG A 158 18.20 0.62 6.97
CA ARG A 158 18.95 1.09 5.79
C ARG A 158 20.45 1.15 6.01
N LYS A 159 20.96 0.78 7.19
CA LYS A 159 22.36 0.87 7.59
C LYS A 159 22.94 2.28 7.36
N ILE A 160 22.25 3.26 7.93
CA ILE A 160 22.56 4.70 7.84
C ILE A 160 23.16 5.16 9.17
N GLY A 161 24.05 6.16 9.13
CA GLY A 161 24.69 6.73 10.33
C GLY A 161 25.45 5.66 11.14
N ARG A 162 25.24 5.62 12.46
CA ARG A 162 25.80 4.62 13.38
C ARG A 162 25.53 3.16 13.01
N PHE A 163 24.53 2.90 12.18
CA PHE A 163 24.18 1.53 11.75
C PHE A 163 24.87 1.13 10.44
N ARG A 164 25.78 1.95 9.91
CA ARG A 164 26.55 1.65 8.71
C ARG A 164 27.39 0.39 8.92
N ASP A 165 27.67 -0.29 7.82
CA ASP A 165 28.67 -1.35 7.81
C ASP A 165 30.03 -0.77 8.19
N PRO A 166 30.85 -1.44 9.02
CA PRO A 166 32.13 -0.92 9.50
C PRO A 166 33.09 -0.58 8.35
N ALA A 167 33.08 -1.36 7.27
CA ALA A 167 33.83 -1.07 6.06
C ALA A 167 33.51 0.30 5.43
N LYS A 168 32.29 0.83 5.68
CA LYS A 168 31.88 2.15 5.22
C LYS A 168 32.15 3.28 6.21
N ALA A 169 32.50 2.95 7.46
CA ALA A 169 32.89 3.94 8.47
C ALA A 169 34.32 4.45 8.24
N LEU A 170 35.20 3.60 7.70
CA LEU A 170 36.60 3.95 7.37
C LEU A 170 36.79 4.61 5.99
N LEU A 171 35.75 5.23 5.42
CA LEU A 171 35.87 5.90 4.13
C LEU A 171 36.76 7.17 4.22
N PRO A 172 37.52 7.50 3.17
CA PRO A 172 38.18 8.80 3.07
C PRO A 172 37.19 9.97 3.21
N PRO A 173 37.60 11.15 3.72
CA PRO A 173 36.70 12.25 4.05
C PRO A 173 35.74 12.67 2.91
N GLU A 174 36.23 12.75 1.67
CA GLU A 174 35.42 13.11 0.51
C GLU A 174 34.33 12.07 0.21
N ALA A 175 34.69 10.78 0.29
CA ALA A 175 33.77 9.67 0.06
C ALA A 175 32.74 9.57 1.19
N ALA A 176 33.14 9.86 2.43
CA ALA A 176 32.26 9.93 3.59
C ALA A 176 31.23 11.07 3.46
N ALA A 177 31.64 12.26 3.01
CA ALA A 177 30.74 13.38 2.75
C ALA A 177 29.69 13.04 1.67
N LYS A 178 30.12 12.42 0.56
CA LYS A 178 29.22 11.96 -0.50
C LYS A 178 28.22 10.91 0.01
N GLN A 179 28.66 10.02 0.90
CA GLN A 179 27.80 9.03 1.53
C GLN A 179 26.77 9.68 2.48
N LYS A 180 27.18 10.64 3.32
CA LYS A 180 26.26 11.42 4.18
C LYS A 180 25.18 12.11 3.35
N ASN A 181 25.54 12.75 2.24
CA ASN A 181 24.58 13.39 1.33
C ASN A 181 23.56 12.40 0.74
N LYS A 182 23.99 11.19 0.37
CA LYS A 182 23.08 10.12 -0.10
C LYS A 182 22.10 9.69 0.98
N GLU A 183 22.57 9.60 2.23
CA GLU A 183 21.77 9.21 3.37
C GLU A 183 20.73 10.26 3.74
N VAL A 184 21.14 11.54 3.81
CA VAL A 184 20.24 12.68 3.97
C VAL A 184 19.16 12.66 2.89
N ALA A 185 19.54 12.49 1.62
CA ALA A 185 18.57 12.43 0.51
C ALA A 185 17.63 11.21 0.61
N SER A 186 18.12 10.07 1.11
CA SER A 186 17.31 8.88 1.34
C SER A 186 16.26 9.09 2.43
N MET A 187 16.65 9.71 3.56
CA MET A 187 15.74 10.02 4.66
C MET A 187 14.74 11.13 4.29
N ALA A 188 15.18 12.15 3.55
CA ALA A 188 14.31 13.21 3.05
C ALA A 188 13.22 12.64 2.10
N ARG A 189 13.59 11.74 1.19
CA ARG A 189 12.60 11.01 0.35
C ARG A 189 11.69 10.08 1.15
N ALA A 190 12.15 9.61 2.30
CA ALA A 190 11.31 8.85 3.24
C ALA A 190 10.36 9.76 4.05
N GLY A 191 10.47 11.08 3.91
CA GLY A 191 9.54 12.07 4.47
C GLY A 191 9.93 12.65 5.83
N PHE A 192 11.13 12.35 6.34
CA PHE A 192 11.63 12.93 7.59
C PHE A 192 12.03 14.40 7.41
N SER A 193 11.82 15.22 8.44
CA SER A 193 12.26 16.62 8.45
C SER A 193 13.78 16.71 8.56
N PHE A 194 14.33 17.84 8.10
CA PHE A 194 15.77 18.07 8.18
C PHE A 194 16.30 18.00 9.61
N ASP A 195 15.56 18.53 10.59
CA ASP A 195 15.96 18.49 12.00
C ASP A 195 16.07 17.07 12.56
N VAL A 196 15.11 16.20 12.22
CA VAL A 196 15.15 14.78 12.62
C VAL A 196 16.30 14.07 11.94
N ILE A 197 16.52 14.32 10.64
CA ILE A 197 17.65 13.73 9.90
C ILE A 197 18.97 14.14 10.54
N ARG A 198 19.14 15.44 10.82
CA ARG A 198 20.32 15.98 11.47
C ARG A 198 20.55 15.31 12.82
N LYS A 199 19.55 15.27 13.69
CA LYS A 199 19.67 14.60 15.01
C LYS A 199 20.04 13.11 14.88
N VAL A 200 19.46 12.38 13.93
CA VAL A 200 19.79 10.95 13.73
C VAL A 200 21.23 10.75 13.26
N LEU A 201 21.73 11.64 12.38
CA LEU A 201 23.09 11.57 11.83
C LEU A 201 24.14 12.28 12.69
N ASP A 202 23.74 13.16 13.62
CA ASP A 202 24.64 13.87 14.54
C ASP A 202 24.71 13.17 15.89
N ALA A 203 23.69 12.37 16.26
CA ALA A 203 23.82 11.37 17.32
C ALA A 203 24.92 10.32 16.99
N ASP A 204 25.52 10.37 15.81
CA ASP A 204 26.73 9.66 15.42
C ASP A 204 28.02 10.24 16.06
N ILE A 205 27.97 11.39 16.77
CA ILE A 205 29.18 12.12 17.23
C ILE A 205 29.44 11.99 18.74
N CYS A 206 28.44 11.62 19.57
CA CYS A 206 28.55 11.68 21.04
C CYS A 206 28.33 10.34 21.78
N ALA A 207 28.45 9.19 21.11
CA ALA A 207 28.27 7.88 21.75
C ALA A 207 29.60 7.16 22.08
N ASP A 208 30.73 7.86 21.97
CA ASP A 208 32.08 7.39 22.34
C ASP A 208 32.62 8.16 23.57
N GLU A 209 31.80 8.33 24.61
CA GLU A 209 32.25 8.65 25.98
C GLU A 209 31.67 7.64 26.98
#